data_AF-A0A941JC44-F1
#
_entry.id   AF-A0A941JC44-F1
#
_cell.length_a   1.000
_cell.length_b   1.000
_cell.length_c   1.000
_cell.angle_alpha   90.00
_cell.angle_beta   90.00
_cell.angle_gamma   90.00
#
_symmetry.space_group_name_H-M   'P 1'
#
loop_
_entity.id
_entity.type
_entity.pdbx_description
1 polymer ?
#
loop_
_entity_poly.entity_id
_entity_poly.type
_entity_poly.pdbx_seq_one_letter_code
_entity_poly.pdbx_strand_id
1 'polypeptide(L)'
;MKYTGQIVQILEGDGSTNIRLAVSKDSYGWSYDDIIYIEYDGTTDFVDEDVVTVYGEIYGDYSYTSQAGYEIHLPGMIAESVE
;
A
#
# COMPACT_ATOMS: atom_id res chain seq x y z
N MET A 1 5.11 -13.34 -0.25
CA MET A 1 5.12 -12.71 -1.61
C MET A 1 5.84 -11.37 -1.52
N LYS A 2 6.28 -10.80 -2.64
CA LYS A 2 6.90 -9.47 -2.64
C LYS A 2 6.39 -8.59 -3.77
N TYR A 3 6.26 -7.30 -3.49
CA TYR A 3 5.92 -6.28 -4.48
C TYR A 3 6.84 -5.08 -4.32
N THR A 4 7.30 -4.53 -5.43
CA THR A 4 8.03 -3.26 -5.46
C THR A 4 7.14 -2.23 -6.13
N GLY A 5 6.96 -1.09 -5.49
CA GLY A 5 6.01 -0.08 -5.92
C GLY A 5 6.32 1.29 -5.36
N GLN A 6 5.56 2.30 -5.80
CA GLN A 6 5.61 3.64 -5.23
C GLN A 6 4.48 3.84 -4.22
N ILE A 7 4.81 4.46 -3.09
CA ILE A 7 3.83 4.85 -2.08
C ILE A 7 2.97 5.97 -2.63
N VAL A 8 1.68 5.71 -2.82
CA VAL A 8 0.68 6.71 -3.19
C VAL A 8 0.16 7.44 -1.96
N GLN A 9 0.09 6.74 -0.84
CA GLN A 9 -0.34 7.27 0.45
C GLN A 9 0.20 6.38 1.57
N ILE A 10 0.72 6.99 2.62
CA ILE A 10 1.07 6.32 3.88
C ILE A 10 0.33 6.95 5.07
N LEU A 11 -0.20 6.10 5.95
CA LEU A 11 -0.87 6.50 7.19
C LEU A 11 -0.32 5.66 8.34
N GLU A 12 0.35 6.32 9.28
CA GLU A 12 0.86 5.70 10.50
C GLU A 12 0.00 6.10 11.70
N GLY A 13 -0.33 5.13 12.56
CA GLY A 13 -1.10 5.35 13.77
C GLY A 13 -1.18 4.11 14.66
N ASP A 14 -1.24 4.33 15.97
CA ASP A 14 -1.41 3.27 16.97
C ASP A 14 -0.40 2.10 16.87
N GLY A 15 0.82 2.39 16.39
CA GLY A 15 1.90 1.40 16.25
C GLY A 15 1.86 0.60 14.93
N SER A 16 0.95 0.94 14.02
CA SER A 16 0.80 0.31 12.71
C SER A 16 0.91 1.32 11.57
N THR A 17 1.26 0.82 10.39
CA THR A 17 1.37 1.61 9.16
C THR A 17 0.51 0.99 8.08
N ASN A 18 -0.30 1.82 7.44
CA ASN A 18 -1.11 1.46 6.27
C ASN A 18 -0.54 2.14 5.04
N ILE A 19 -0.33 1.38 3.95
CA ILE A 19 0.27 1.88 2.71
C ILE A 19 -0.63 1.55 1.53
N ARG A 20 -0.92 2.54 0.69
CA ARG A 20 -1.45 2.30 -0.65
C ARG A 20 -0.27 2.30 -1.63
N LEU A 21 0.07 1.12 -2.13
CA LEU A 21 1.26 0.91 -2.97
C LEU A 21 0.85 0.73 -4.44
N ALA A 22 1.32 1.61 -5.32
CA ALA A 22 1.20 1.46 -6.77
C ALA A 22 2.24 0.45 -7.28
N VAL A 23 1.80 -0.68 -7.82
CA VAL A 23 2.68 -1.82 -8.17
C VAL A 23 2.95 -1.98 -9.66
N SER A 24 2.20 -1.28 -10.51
CA SER A 24 2.42 -1.26 -11.96
C SER A 24 3.13 0.02 -12.39
N LYS A 25 4.07 -0.08 -13.32
CA LYS A 25 4.78 1.05 -13.90
C LYS A 25 4.67 1.05 -15.42
N ASP A 26 4.33 2.18 -16.00
CA ASP A 26 4.27 2.38 -17.45
C ASP A 26 5.19 3.54 -17.91
N SER A 27 5.00 4.03 -19.14
CA SER A 27 5.78 5.14 -19.70
C SER A 27 5.55 6.50 -19.02
N TYR A 28 4.44 6.66 -18.28
CA TYR A 28 4.05 7.88 -17.59
C TYR A 28 4.40 7.87 -16.09
N GLY A 29 4.68 6.70 -15.52
CA GLY A 29 5.10 6.57 -14.13
C GLY A 29 4.50 5.34 -13.46
N TRP A 30 4.33 5.39 -12.14
CA TRP A 30 3.59 4.38 -11.40
C TRP A 30 2.09 4.60 -11.57
N SER A 31 1.35 3.54 -11.85
CA SER A 31 -0.09 3.58 -12.09
C SER A 31 -0.85 3.67 -10.77
N TYR A 32 -1.67 4.70 -10.63
CA TYR A 32 -2.55 4.90 -9.47
C TYR A 32 -3.81 4.01 -9.53
N ASP A 33 -4.02 3.32 -10.66
CA ASP A 33 -5.13 2.38 -10.85
C ASP A 33 -4.80 0.98 -10.32
N ASP A 34 -3.51 0.62 -10.24
CA ASP A 34 -3.03 -0.69 -9.81
C ASP A 34 -2.44 -0.62 -8.40
N ILE A 35 -3.32 -0.60 -7.40
CA ILE A 35 -2.97 -0.43 -5.99
C ILE A 35 -3.11 -1.74 -5.22
N ILE A 36 -2.16 -2.02 -4.33
CA ILE A 36 -2.33 -2.98 -3.22
C ILE A 36 -2.39 -2.19 -1.91
N TYR A 37 -3.34 -2.56 -1.03
CA TYR A 37 -3.41 -2.07 0.33
C TYR A 37 -2.52 -2.92 1.24
N ILE A 38 -1.59 -2.28 1.94
CA ILE A 38 -0.62 -2.95 2.82
C ILE A 38 -0.92 -2.56 4.26
N GLU A 39 -0.98 -3.56 5.13
CA GLU A 39 -1.03 -3.41 6.59
C GLU A 39 0.30 -3.89 7.17
N TYR A 40 1.02 -3.02 7.88
CA TYR A 40 2.29 -3.32 8.53
C TYR A 40 2.19 -3.06 10.03
N ASP A 41 2.47 -4.07 10.85
CA ASP A 41 2.52 -3.97 12.32
C ASP A 41 3.87 -3.36 12.75
N GLY A 42 3.98 -2.05 12.55
CA GLY A 42 5.15 -1.27 12.88
C GLY A 42 5.07 0.16 12.35
N THR A 43 6.14 0.90 12.57
CA THR A 43 6.34 2.27 12.08
C THR A 43 7.48 2.29 11.07
N THR A 44 7.54 3.32 10.23
CA THR A 44 8.59 3.47 9.22
C THR A 44 8.92 4.92 8.93
N ASP A 45 10.14 5.16 8.43
CA ASP A 45 10.59 6.49 8.00
C ASP A 45 10.20 6.82 6.54
N PHE A 46 9.60 5.87 5.81
CA PHE A 46 9.15 6.08 4.43
C PHE A 46 7.99 7.08 4.36
N VAL A 47 7.91 7.81 3.26
CA VAL A 47 6.87 8.81 3.01
C VAL A 47 6.21 8.61 1.64
N ASP A 48 5.19 9.41 1.36
CA ASP A 48 4.59 9.47 0.02
C ASP A 48 5.66 9.65 -1.07
N GLU A 49 5.44 9.03 -2.23
CA GLU A 49 6.35 9.00 -3.39
C GLU A 49 7.61 8.14 -3.28
N ASP A 50 7.95 7.61 -2.10
CA ASP A 50 9.06 6.65 -1.97
C ASP A 50 8.77 5.35 -2.72
N VAL A 51 9.83 4.74 -3.27
CA VAL A 51 9.75 3.43 -3.91
C VAL A 51 10.27 2.38 -2.94
N VAL A 52 9.39 1.47 -2.53
CA VAL A 52 9.68 0.45 -1.53
C VAL A 52 9.41 -0.95 -2.07
N THR A 53 10.02 -1.94 -1.45
CA THR A 53 9.68 -3.36 -1.61
C THR A 53 9.03 -3.87 -0.33
N VAL A 54 7.83 -4.40 -0.47
CA VAL A 54 7.05 -4.97 0.64
C VAL A 54 7.07 -6.49 0.53
N TYR A 55 7.28 -7.17 1.66
CA TYR A 55 7.21 -8.63 1.78
C TYR A 55 6.06 -9.00 2.70
N GLY A 56 5.23 -9.96 2.28
CA GLY A 56 4.07 -10.36 3.09
C GLY A 56 3.12 -11.35 2.41
N GLU A 57 1.93 -11.51 2.99
CA GLU A 57 0.88 -12.42 2.52
C GLU A 57 -0.34 -11.64 2.00
N ILE A 58 -0.83 -12.01 0.82
CA ILE A 58 -2.08 -11.47 0.26
C ILE A 58 -3.25 -12.21 0.91
N TYR A 59 -4.19 -11.47 1.51
CA TYR A 59 -5.37 -12.07 2.15
C TYR A 59 -6.67 -11.92 1.35
N GLY A 60 -6.64 -11.21 0.22
CA GLY A 60 -7.79 -11.07 -0.67
C GLY A 60 -8.28 -9.63 -0.76
N ASP A 61 -9.60 -9.41 -0.72
CA ASP A 61 -10.21 -8.09 -0.84
C ASP A 61 -10.16 -7.31 0.48
N TYR A 62 -9.71 -6.07 0.39
CA TYR A 62 -9.84 -5.05 1.42
C TYR A 62 -10.77 -3.94 0.90
N SER A 63 -11.83 -3.70 1.66
CA SER A 63 -12.88 -2.72 1.32
C SER A 63 -12.95 -1.61 2.35
N TYR A 64 -13.00 -0.35 1.91
CA TYR A 64 -13.17 0.81 2.80
C TYR A 64 -13.91 1.97 2.12
N THR A 65 -14.58 2.79 2.91
CA THR A 65 -15.18 4.04 2.45
C THR A 65 -14.14 5.16 2.43
N SER A 66 -13.89 5.74 1.26
CA SER A 66 -13.02 6.91 1.11
C SER A 66 -13.60 8.15 1.78
N GLN A 67 -12.76 9.17 2.03
CA GLN A 67 -13.20 10.47 2.56
C GLN A 67 -14.25 11.16 1.68
N ALA A 68 -14.28 10.86 0.38
CA ALA A 68 -15.28 11.36 -0.57
C ALA A 68 -16.58 10.53 -0.60
N GLY A 69 -16.70 9.49 0.23
CA GLY A 69 -17.89 8.65 0.35
C GLY A 69 -18.00 7.51 -0.68
N TYR A 70 -16.96 7.27 -1.49
CA TYR A 70 -16.90 6.12 -2.39
C TYR A 70 -16.39 4.88 -1.67
N GLU A 71 -17.03 3.74 -1.91
CA GLU A 71 -16.51 2.42 -1.55
C GLU A 71 -15.35 2.05 -2.46
N ILE A 72 -14.21 1.70 -1.87
CA ILE A 72 -12.99 1.31 -2.55
C ILE A 72 -12.72 -0.16 -2.24
N HIS A 73 -12.37 -0.93 -3.26
CA HIS A 73 -12.04 -2.36 -3.17
C HIS A 73 -10.64 -2.58 -3.73
N LEU A 74 -9.72 -3.09 -2.90
CA LEU A 74 -8.32 -3.31 -3.27
C LEU A 74 -7.85 -4.69 -2.81
N PRO A 75 -6.87 -5.31 -3.48
CA PRO A 75 -6.13 -6.41 -2.88
C PRO A 75 -5.45 -5.96 -1.59
N GLY A 76 -5.60 -6.73 -0.52
CA GLY A 76 -4.98 -6.52 0.78
C GLY A 76 -3.78 -7.44 1.02
N MET A 77 -2.74 -6.90 1.66
CA MET A 77 -1.54 -7.60 2.10
C MET A 77 -1.26 -7.30 3.58
N ILE A 78 -0.93 -8.33 4.35
CA ILE A 78 -0.27 -8.18 5.65
C ILE A 78 1.23 -8.26 5.41
N ALA A 79 1.96 -7.19 5.72
CA ALA A 79 3.39 -7.08 5.53
C ALA A 79 4.17 -7.59 6.74
N GLU A 80 5.20 -8.39 6.45
CA GLU A 80 6.22 -8.82 7.40
C GLU A 80 7.39 -7.81 7.46
N SER A 81 7.71 -7.16 6.32
CA SER A 81 8.71 -6.09 6.24
C SER A 81 8.46 -5.13 5.08
N VAL A 82 8.97 -3.91 5.23
CA VAL A 82 8.99 -2.84 4.22
C VAL A 82 10.43 -2.33 4.10
N GLU A 83 10.99 -2.34 2.89
CA GLU A 83 12.39 -2.03 2.58
C GLU A 83 12.55 -1.03 1.44
#